data_AF-A0A958HU57-F1
#
_entry.id   AF-A0A958HU57-F1
#
_cell.length_a   1.000
_cell.length_b   1.000
_cell.length_c   1.000
_cell.angle_alpha   90.00
_cell.angle_beta   90.00
_cell.angle_gamma   90.00
#
_symmetry.space_group_name_H-M   'P 1'
#
loop_
_entity.id
_entity.type
_entity.pdbx_description
1 polymer ?
#
loop_
_entity_poly.entity_id
_entity_poly.type
_entity_poly.pdbx_seq_one_letter_code
_entity_poly.pdbx_strand_id
1 'polypeptide(L)'
;RDFLDVLLAPGFGPTAHPFATLLLTMRADFMGQALAYPPMVAALQDNDVKIGLMADEELRLAIEQPAKNQNVTFAEGLVGRILEDVGEHAGNLPLLEFALTLLWERQSGGEMSHGAYEAIGGVRGALAQHADETLARLTKEEPERARIIQRVMVQLVQPGTGAEDTRRVARKSDLGDIGWALAQRLAAADARLLVTGRDNENAE
;
A
#
# COMPACT_ATOMS: atom_id res chain seq x y z
N ARG A 1 -1.68 18.44 -17.42
CA ARG A 1 -3.01 18.90 -17.86
C ARG A 1 -3.36 18.22 -19.18
N ASP A 2 -2.45 18.22 -20.14
CA ASP A 2 -2.55 17.52 -21.44
C ASP A 2 -3.01 16.05 -21.34
N PHE A 3 -2.51 15.29 -20.36
CA PHE A 3 -2.96 13.91 -20.13
C PHE A 3 -4.45 13.80 -19.76
N LEU A 4 -4.96 14.68 -18.90
CA LEU A 4 -6.37 14.68 -18.50
C LEU A 4 -7.28 15.10 -19.65
N ASP A 5 -6.78 15.94 -20.56
CA ASP A 5 -7.54 16.41 -21.72
C ASP A 5 -7.75 15.32 -22.75
N VAL A 6 -6.75 14.44 -22.91
CA VAL A 6 -6.86 13.23 -23.71
C VAL A 6 -7.90 12.27 -23.12
N LEU A 7 -7.91 12.11 -21.79
CA LEU A 7 -8.85 11.22 -21.11
C LEU A 7 -10.28 11.75 -21.11
N LEU A 8 -10.46 13.06 -21.01
CA LEU A 8 -11.76 13.74 -20.96
C LEU A 8 -12.25 14.20 -22.35
N ALA A 9 -11.52 13.84 -23.41
CA ALA A 9 -11.89 14.20 -24.77
C ALA A 9 -13.30 13.67 -25.11
N PRO A 10 -14.10 14.42 -25.89
CA PRO A 10 -15.54 14.17 -26.12
C PRO A 10 -15.91 12.84 -26.82
N GLY A 11 -14.99 11.89 -26.98
CA GLY A 11 -15.24 10.53 -27.45
C GLY A 11 -15.92 9.60 -26.43
N PHE A 12 -16.06 10.02 -25.17
CA PHE A 12 -16.70 9.26 -24.09
C PHE A 12 -18.14 9.72 -23.76
N GLY A 13 -18.78 10.48 -24.66
CA GLY A 13 -20.15 10.95 -24.47
C GLY A 13 -21.22 9.86 -24.67
N PRO A 14 -22.44 10.04 -24.11
CA PRO A 14 -23.53 9.06 -24.15
C PRO A 14 -24.06 8.75 -25.57
N THR A 15 -23.69 9.56 -26.57
CA THR A 15 -24.10 9.41 -27.98
C THR A 15 -23.01 8.80 -28.88
N ALA A 16 -21.81 8.53 -28.36
CA ALA A 16 -20.76 7.82 -29.07
C ALA A 16 -20.89 6.32 -28.77
N HIS A 17 -20.80 5.46 -29.78
CA HIS A 17 -20.64 4.02 -29.55
C HIS A 17 -19.41 3.81 -28.65
N PRO A 18 -19.54 3.32 -27.41
CA PRO A 18 -18.42 3.31 -26.49
C PRO A 18 -17.53 2.13 -26.85
N PHE A 19 -16.47 2.39 -27.61
CA PHE A 19 -15.39 1.42 -27.80
C PHE A 19 -14.57 1.24 -26.50
N ALA A 20 -14.79 2.08 -25.48
CA ALA A 20 -14.14 2.02 -24.18
C ALA A 20 -14.94 2.73 -23.07
N THR A 21 -14.81 2.25 -21.82
CA THR A 21 -15.28 2.90 -20.59
C THR A 21 -14.07 3.27 -19.74
N LEU A 22 -14.01 4.52 -19.26
CA LEU A 22 -12.94 4.99 -18.39
C LEU A 22 -13.41 4.97 -16.93
N LEU A 23 -12.69 4.22 -16.09
CA LEU A 23 -12.85 4.26 -14.63
C LEU A 23 -11.63 4.94 -14.02
N LEU A 24 -11.86 5.98 -13.22
CA LEU A 24 -10.83 6.72 -12.51
C LEU A 24 -11.05 6.57 -11.01
N THR A 25 -9.96 6.44 -10.26
CA THR A 25 -9.96 6.49 -8.80
C THR A 25 -9.15 7.69 -8.35
N MET A 26 -9.65 8.39 -7.33
CA MET A 26 -9.02 9.58 -6.78
C MET A 26 -9.28 9.62 -5.28
N ARG A 27 -8.25 9.98 -4.50
CA ARG A 27 -8.44 10.22 -3.06
C ARG A 27 -9.20 11.53 -2.83
N ALA A 28 -10.02 11.56 -1.78
CA ALA A 28 -10.91 12.69 -1.49
C ALA A 28 -10.18 14.02 -1.26
N ASP A 29 -8.93 14.00 -0.76
CA ASP A 29 -8.11 15.19 -0.53
C ASP A 29 -7.66 15.89 -1.82
N PHE A 30 -7.72 15.21 -2.97
CA PHE A 30 -7.47 15.81 -4.29
C PHE A 30 -8.74 16.37 -4.95
N MET A 31 -9.92 16.22 -4.32
CA MET A 31 -11.19 16.69 -4.89
C MET A 31 -11.17 18.20 -5.14
N GLY A 32 -10.57 18.99 -4.24
CA GLY A 32 -10.43 20.44 -4.45
C GLY A 32 -9.63 20.79 -5.71
N GLN A 33 -8.59 20.03 -6.02
CA GLN A 33 -7.78 20.22 -7.23
C GLN A 33 -8.55 19.81 -8.49
N ALA A 34 -9.33 18.73 -8.40
CA ALA A 34 -10.20 18.27 -9.49
C ALA A 34 -11.28 19.31 -9.83
N LEU A 35 -11.90 19.91 -8.82
CA LEU A 35 -12.92 20.95 -9.00
C LEU A 35 -12.36 22.27 -9.53
N ALA A 36 -11.05 22.51 -9.38
CA ALA A 36 -10.36 23.64 -10.00
C ALA A 36 -10.16 23.46 -11.52
N TYR A 37 -10.50 22.29 -12.09
CA TYR A 37 -10.38 22.00 -13.51
C TYR A 37 -11.75 21.83 -14.19
N PRO A 38 -12.23 22.81 -14.99
CA PRO A 38 -13.61 22.80 -15.50
C PRO A 38 -14.02 21.54 -16.29
N PRO A 39 -13.18 20.93 -17.15
CA PRO A 39 -13.54 19.68 -17.82
C PRO A 39 -13.76 18.51 -16.85
N MET A 40 -13.01 18.48 -15.75
CA MET A 40 -13.18 17.46 -14.71
C MET A 40 -14.49 17.67 -13.94
N VAL A 41 -14.89 18.93 -13.68
CA VAL A 41 -16.19 19.24 -13.07
C VAL A 41 -17.33 18.69 -13.92
N ALA A 42 -17.29 18.92 -15.23
CA ALA A 42 -18.31 18.42 -16.16
C ALA A 42 -18.36 16.88 -16.18
N ALA A 43 -17.21 16.21 -16.11
CA ALA A 43 -17.15 14.75 -16.07
C ALA A 43 -17.68 14.15 -14.76
N LEU A 44 -17.42 14.82 -13.63
CA LEU A 44 -17.81 14.34 -12.30
C LEU A 44 -19.29 14.53 -11.97
N GLN A 45 -19.97 15.52 -12.56
CA GLN A 45 -21.34 15.91 -12.19
C GLN A 45 -22.33 14.74 -12.12
N ASP A 46 -22.23 13.77 -13.03
CA ASP A 46 -23.13 12.60 -13.09
C ASP A 46 -22.40 11.26 -12.89
N ASN A 47 -21.10 11.26 -12.58
CA ASN A 47 -20.26 10.05 -12.57
C ASN A 47 -19.35 9.95 -11.32
N ASP A 48 -19.71 10.60 -10.20
CA ASP A 48 -18.95 10.50 -8.96
C ASP A 48 -19.53 9.43 -8.01
N VAL A 49 -18.71 8.42 -7.71
CA VAL A 49 -19.03 7.41 -6.68
C VAL A 49 -18.09 7.60 -5.51
N LYS A 50 -18.66 7.87 -4.34
CA LYS A 50 -17.91 8.05 -3.09
C LYS A 50 -17.76 6.69 -2.40
N ILE A 51 -16.51 6.26 -2.24
CA ILE A 51 -16.18 5.05 -1.48
C ILE A 51 -15.76 5.50 -0.08
N GLY A 52 -16.59 5.18 0.91
CA GLY A 52 -16.32 5.45 2.33
C GLY A 52 -15.37 4.43 2.94
N LEU A 53 -15.15 4.55 4.26
CA LEU A 53 -14.52 3.50 5.04
C LEU A 53 -15.43 2.25 5.03
N MET A 54 -14.81 1.07 5.04
CA MET A 54 -15.55 -0.18 5.22
C MET A 54 -16.17 -0.21 6.60
N ALA A 55 -17.44 -0.61 6.68
CA ALA A 55 -18.05 -0.98 7.95
C ALA A 55 -17.42 -2.28 8.49
N ASP A 56 -17.53 -2.52 9.79
CA ASP A 56 -16.96 -3.71 10.45
C ASP A 56 -17.35 -5.03 9.76
N GLU A 57 -18.58 -5.13 9.28
CA GLU A 57 -19.06 -6.32 8.58
C GLU A 57 -18.44 -6.47 7.18
N GLU A 58 -18.27 -5.36 6.45
CA GLU A 58 -17.59 -5.37 5.15
C GLU A 58 -16.11 -5.74 5.32
N LEU A 59 -15.47 -5.23 6.38
CA LEU A 59 -14.10 -5.56 6.72
C LEU A 59 -13.95 -7.03 7.13
N ARG A 60 -14.88 -7.55 7.94
CA ARG A 60 -14.95 -8.98 8.27
C ARG A 60 -15.04 -9.84 7.01
N LEU A 61 -15.93 -9.49 6.08
CA LEU A 61 -16.06 -10.20 4.81
C LEU A 61 -14.78 -10.11 3.97
N ALA A 62 -14.12 -8.96 3.95
CA ALA A 62 -12.83 -8.78 3.26
C ALA A 62 -11.72 -9.66 3.85
N ILE A 63 -11.77 -9.98 5.15
CA ILE A 63 -10.84 -10.90 5.81
C ILE A 63 -11.22 -12.37 5.55
N GLU A 64 -12.48 -12.74 5.76
CA GLU A 64 -12.92 -14.14 5.78
C GLU A 64 -13.10 -14.75 4.39
N GLN A 65 -13.64 -13.99 3.42
CA GLN A 65 -13.99 -14.52 2.09
C GLN A 65 -12.77 -14.98 1.27
N PRO A 66 -11.65 -14.25 1.22
CA PRO A 66 -10.46 -14.72 0.51
C PRO A 66 -9.94 -16.06 1.04
N ALA A 67 -9.90 -16.22 2.38
CA ALA A 67 -9.45 -17.47 3.00
C ALA A 67 -10.42 -18.62 2.69
N LYS A 68 -11.73 -18.36 2.81
CA LYS A 68 -12.79 -19.34 2.51
C LYS A 68 -12.71 -19.85 1.07
N ASN A 69 -12.48 -18.96 0.09
CA ASN A 69 -12.34 -19.34 -1.32
C ASN A 69 -11.15 -20.27 -1.58
N GLN A 70 -10.16 -20.25 -0.70
CA GLN A 70 -8.97 -21.09 -0.77
C GLN A 70 -9.00 -22.29 0.20
N ASN A 71 -10.15 -22.56 0.84
CA ASN A 71 -10.32 -23.59 1.87
C ASN A 71 -9.38 -23.43 3.08
N VAL A 72 -9.05 -22.19 3.44
CA VAL A 72 -8.28 -21.84 4.65
C VAL A 72 -9.22 -21.24 5.68
N THR A 73 -9.05 -21.65 6.94
CA THR A 73 -9.85 -21.18 8.08
C THR A 73 -9.01 -20.32 9.02
N PHE A 74 -9.70 -19.49 9.79
CA PHE A 74 -9.11 -18.81 10.95
C PHE A 74 -9.46 -19.61 12.20
N ALA A 75 -8.53 -19.67 13.15
CA ALA A 75 -8.82 -20.16 14.48
C ALA A 75 -9.99 -19.37 15.11
N GLU A 76 -10.75 -20.04 15.97
CA GLU A 76 -11.93 -19.45 16.61
C GLU A 76 -11.60 -18.11 17.30
N GLY A 77 -12.40 -17.07 17.02
CA GLY A 77 -12.23 -15.73 17.58
C GLY A 77 -11.10 -14.89 16.97
N LEU A 78 -10.23 -15.45 16.11
CA LEU A 78 -9.09 -14.73 15.56
C LEU A 78 -9.49 -13.53 14.70
N VAL A 79 -10.53 -13.66 13.87
CA VAL A 79 -11.02 -12.54 13.05
C VAL A 79 -11.51 -11.38 13.93
N GLY A 80 -12.18 -11.67 15.05
CA GLY A 80 -12.60 -10.63 16.01
C GLY A 80 -11.41 -9.86 16.57
N ARG A 81 -10.37 -10.59 17.00
CA ARG A 81 -9.11 -9.99 17.48
C ARG A 81 -8.42 -9.13 16.41
N ILE A 82 -8.39 -9.59 15.16
CA ILE A 82 -7.84 -8.83 14.04
C ILE A 82 -8.61 -7.51 13.85
N LEU A 83 -9.94 -7.56 13.87
CA LEU A 83 -10.79 -6.36 13.73
C LEU A 83 -10.56 -5.36 14.88
N GLU A 84 -10.41 -5.84 16.12
CA GLU A 84 -10.08 -5.01 17.28
C GLU A 84 -8.72 -4.30 17.11
N ASP A 85 -7.71 -5.00 16.59
CA ASP A 85 -6.38 -4.42 16.36
C ASP A 85 -6.36 -3.37 15.24
N VAL A 86 -7.21 -3.56 14.21
CA VAL A 86 -7.42 -2.59 13.13
C VAL A 86 -8.05 -1.31 13.69
N GLY A 87 -9.19 -1.37 14.39
CA GLY A 87 -9.91 -0.18 14.86
C GLY A 87 -10.31 0.81 13.74
N GLU A 88 -10.74 2.03 14.10
CA GLU A 88 -11.44 2.94 13.16
C GLU A 88 -10.54 3.89 12.31
N HIS A 89 -9.22 3.69 12.26
CA HIS A 89 -8.35 4.70 11.63
C HIS A 89 -8.18 4.47 10.12
N ALA A 90 -8.42 5.55 9.34
CA ALA A 90 -8.20 5.62 7.91
C ALA A 90 -6.70 5.48 7.56
N GLY A 91 -6.23 4.25 7.43
CA GLY A 91 -4.82 3.92 7.22
C GLY A 91 -4.45 2.48 7.56
N ASN A 92 -5.36 1.74 8.19
CA ASN A 92 -5.06 0.41 8.72
C ASN A 92 -5.32 -0.73 7.71
N LEU A 93 -5.98 -0.48 6.57
CA LEU A 93 -6.21 -1.51 5.56
C LEU A 93 -4.91 -2.05 4.93
N PRO A 94 -3.92 -1.23 4.53
CA PRO A 94 -2.62 -1.76 4.08
C PRO A 94 -1.88 -2.55 5.16
N LEU A 95 -1.97 -2.13 6.43
CA LEU A 95 -1.38 -2.89 7.55
C LEU A 95 -2.09 -4.22 7.77
N LEU A 96 -3.42 -4.24 7.64
CA LEU A 96 -4.23 -5.45 7.71
C LEU A 96 -3.86 -6.42 6.57
N GLU A 97 -3.78 -5.94 5.33
CA GLU A 97 -3.34 -6.73 4.17
C GLU A 97 -1.97 -7.36 4.42
N PHE A 98 -1.04 -6.56 4.95
CA PHE A 98 0.31 -7.01 5.26
C PHE A 98 0.31 -8.10 6.34
N ALA A 99 -0.42 -7.89 7.44
CA ALA A 99 -0.54 -8.87 8.51
C ALA A 99 -1.22 -10.17 8.04
N LEU A 100 -2.29 -10.09 7.25
CA LEU A 100 -2.96 -11.26 6.68
C LEU A 100 -2.05 -12.04 5.72
N THR A 101 -1.22 -11.33 4.95
CA THR A 101 -0.22 -11.97 4.07
C THR A 101 0.80 -12.76 4.90
N LEU A 102 1.36 -12.16 5.95
CA LEU A 102 2.31 -12.84 6.82
C LEU A 102 1.68 -14.00 7.61
N LEU A 103 0.41 -13.86 7.99
CA LEU A 103 -0.36 -14.89 8.67
C LEU A 103 -0.65 -16.07 7.73
N TRP A 104 -0.98 -15.76 6.47
CA TRP A 104 -1.14 -16.74 5.40
C TRP A 104 0.13 -17.55 5.17
N GLU A 105 1.31 -16.92 5.14
CA GLU A 105 2.58 -17.64 4.99
C GLU A 105 2.88 -18.59 6.16
N ARG A 106 2.28 -18.34 7.34
CA ARG A 106 2.46 -19.13 8.56
C ARG A 106 1.30 -20.09 8.84
N GLN A 107 0.32 -20.19 7.96
CA GLN A 107 -0.79 -21.12 8.14
C GLN A 107 -0.30 -22.57 8.12
N SER A 108 -0.90 -23.42 8.94
CA SER A 108 -0.54 -24.83 9.07
C SER A 108 -1.78 -25.68 8.95
N GLY A 109 -1.75 -26.67 8.06
CA GLY A 109 -2.88 -27.59 7.88
C GLY A 109 -4.16 -26.92 7.36
N GLY A 110 -4.07 -25.75 6.71
CA GLY A 110 -5.25 -25.01 6.26
C GLY A 110 -5.82 -24.06 7.31
N GLU A 111 -5.14 -23.84 8.44
CA GLU A 111 -5.62 -22.96 9.52
C GLU A 111 -4.60 -21.86 9.86
N MET A 112 -5.10 -20.64 9.97
CA MET A 112 -4.39 -19.50 10.56
C MET A 112 -4.63 -19.46 12.06
N SER A 113 -3.56 -19.58 12.85
CA SER A 113 -3.66 -19.71 14.31
C SER A 113 -3.40 -18.41 15.06
N HIS A 114 -3.89 -18.33 16.30
CA HIS A 114 -3.54 -17.24 17.24
C HIS A 114 -2.02 -17.16 17.49
N GLY A 115 -1.34 -18.31 17.58
CA GLY A 115 0.12 -18.33 17.80
C GLY A 115 0.89 -17.73 16.62
N ALA A 116 0.46 -18.01 15.39
CA ALA A 116 1.05 -17.38 14.20
C ALA A 116 0.77 -15.87 14.16
N TYR A 117 -0.44 -15.46 14.58
CA TYR A 117 -0.81 -14.04 14.66
C TYR A 117 0.01 -13.26 15.70
N GLU A 118 0.29 -13.87 16.85
CA GLU A 118 1.17 -13.29 17.88
C GLU A 118 2.63 -13.25 17.42
N ALA A 119 3.09 -14.27 16.71
CA ALA A 119 4.45 -14.32 16.18
C ALA A 119 4.75 -13.22 15.15
N ILE A 120 3.72 -12.69 14.48
CA ILE A 120 3.84 -11.54 13.59
C ILE A 120 3.55 -10.20 14.30
N GLY A 121 3.30 -10.18 15.60
CA GLY A 121 3.04 -8.95 16.34
C GLY A 121 1.69 -8.28 16.07
N GLY A 122 0.72 -9.03 15.50
CA GLY A 122 -0.60 -8.51 15.13
C GLY A 122 -0.58 -7.44 14.04
N VAL A 123 -1.73 -6.81 13.75
CA VAL A 123 -1.85 -5.83 12.64
C VAL A 123 -0.88 -4.65 12.79
N ARG A 124 -0.73 -4.11 14.00
CA ARG A 124 0.10 -2.92 14.26
C ARG A 124 1.60 -3.24 14.30
N GLY A 125 1.97 -4.41 14.79
CA GLY A 125 3.36 -4.83 14.95
C GLY A 125 3.96 -5.49 13.71
N ALA A 126 3.13 -6.09 12.86
CA ALA A 126 3.57 -6.87 11.70
C ALA A 126 4.57 -6.15 10.79
N LEU A 127 4.26 -4.92 10.39
CA LEU A 127 5.15 -4.18 9.51
C LEU A 127 6.47 -3.79 10.21
N ALA A 128 6.39 -3.30 11.45
CA ALA A 128 7.57 -2.89 12.21
C ALA A 128 8.50 -4.08 12.48
N GLN A 129 7.95 -5.20 12.94
CA GLN A 129 8.71 -6.41 13.20
C GLN A 129 9.35 -6.96 11.92
N HIS A 130 8.60 -7.03 10.81
CA HIS A 130 9.14 -7.47 9.53
C HIS A 130 10.25 -6.55 9.00
N ALA A 131 10.08 -5.23 9.19
CA ALA A 131 11.10 -4.25 8.84
C ALA A 131 12.39 -4.44 9.67
N ASP A 132 12.25 -4.61 10.98
CA ASP A 132 13.36 -4.83 11.91
C ASP A 132 14.10 -6.14 11.61
N GLU A 133 13.37 -7.24 11.39
CA GLU A 133 13.94 -8.54 11.04
C GLU A 133 14.68 -8.48 9.69
N THR A 134 14.09 -7.84 8.68
CA THR A 134 14.72 -7.65 7.36
C THR A 134 15.99 -6.81 7.49
N LEU A 135 15.94 -5.72 8.25
CA LEU A 135 17.07 -4.82 8.46
C LEU A 135 18.20 -5.52 9.24
N ALA A 136 17.86 -6.28 10.28
CA ALA A 136 18.82 -7.05 11.07
C ALA A 136 19.51 -8.13 10.21
N ARG A 137 18.76 -8.83 9.37
CA ARG A 137 19.29 -9.80 8.41
C ARG A 137 20.27 -9.15 7.43
N LEU A 138 19.87 -8.06 6.78
CA LEU A 138 20.71 -7.33 5.83
C LEU A 138 22.00 -6.82 6.49
N THR A 139 21.90 -6.28 7.71
CA THR A 139 23.05 -5.78 8.48
C THR A 139 24.01 -6.91 8.86
N LYS A 140 23.49 -8.11 9.16
CA LYS A 140 24.29 -9.29 9.48
C LYS A 140 24.98 -9.89 8.25
N GLU A 141 24.31 -9.88 7.10
CA GLU A 141 24.86 -10.34 5.81
C GLU A 141 25.97 -9.40 5.30
N GLU A 142 25.82 -8.08 5.51
CA GLU A 142 26.74 -7.06 4.99
C GLU A 142 27.13 -6.01 6.06
N PRO A 143 27.89 -6.39 7.11
CA PRO A 143 28.19 -5.50 8.24
C PRO A 143 28.93 -4.22 7.82
N GLU A 144 29.80 -4.31 6.82
CA GLU A 144 30.52 -3.17 6.24
C GLU A 144 29.57 -2.12 5.61
N ARG A 145 28.34 -2.54 5.24
CA ARG A 145 27.33 -1.67 4.61
C ARG A 145 26.27 -1.13 5.56
N ALA A 146 26.33 -1.45 6.85
CA ALA A 146 25.36 -0.99 7.86
C ALA A 146 25.13 0.53 7.84
N ARG A 147 26.20 1.32 7.70
CA ARG A 147 26.12 2.79 7.60
C ARG A 147 25.41 3.26 6.33
N ILE A 148 25.60 2.56 5.22
CA ILE A 148 24.94 2.87 3.94
C ILE A 148 23.44 2.57 4.07
N ILE A 149 23.10 1.45 4.70
CA ILE A 149 21.70 1.05 4.94
C ILE A 149 20.96 2.13 5.73
N GLN A 150 21.53 2.58 6.86
CA GLN A 150 20.94 3.66 7.67
C GLN A 150 20.79 4.96 6.87
N ARG A 151 21.80 5.34 6.09
CA ARG A 151 21.75 6.54 5.26
C ARG A 151 20.61 6.48 4.23
N VAL A 152 20.47 5.35 3.53
CA VAL A 152 19.39 5.16 2.55
C VAL A 152 18.02 5.29 3.22
N MET A 153 17.81 4.67 4.38
CA MET A 153 16.54 4.78 5.12
C MET A 153 16.20 6.23 5.46
N VAL A 154 17.15 7.00 5.98
CA VAL A 154 16.95 8.42 6.30
C VAL A 154 16.65 9.24 5.04
N GLN A 155 17.26 8.90 3.90
CA GLN A 155 16.99 9.59 2.63
C GLN A 155 15.58 9.32 2.08
N LEU A 156 14.88 8.28 2.56
CA LEU A 156 13.54 7.88 2.12
C LEU A 156 12.41 8.43 3.01
N VAL A 157 12.76 9.14 4.08
CA VAL A 157 11.80 9.82 4.96
C VAL A 157 11.83 11.32 4.68
N GLN A 158 10.66 11.93 4.65
CA GLN A 158 10.48 13.39 4.65
C GLN A 158 9.95 13.79 6.03
N PRO A 159 10.82 14.28 6.94
CA PRO A 159 10.39 14.76 8.24
C PRO A 159 9.42 15.94 8.06
N GLY A 160 8.24 15.86 8.68
CA GLY A 160 7.26 16.92 8.61
C GLY A 160 7.62 18.08 9.54
N THR A 161 7.70 19.31 9.04
CA THR A 161 7.73 20.49 9.93
C THR A 161 6.32 20.81 10.41
N GLY A 162 5.86 20.11 11.46
CA GLY A 162 4.54 20.30 12.07
C GLY A 162 3.40 19.44 11.49
N ALA A 163 3.75 18.40 10.72
CA ALA A 163 2.84 17.36 10.22
C ALA A 163 3.48 15.97 10.44
N GLU A 164 2.72 14.89 10.27
CA GLU A 164 3.26 13.53 10.33
C GLU A 164 4.36 13.31 9.27
N ASP A 165 5.34 12.47 9.60
CA ASP A 165 6.43 12.12 8.68
C ASP A 165 5.85 11.43 7.45
N THR A 166 6.24 11.91 6.27
CA THR A 166 5.74 11.39 5.00
C THR A 166 6.83 10.66 4.23
N ARG A 167 6.43 9.76 3.34
CA ARG A 167 7.37 9.09 2.44
C ARG A 167 8.05 10.12 1.53
N ARG A 168 9.36 9.99 1.33
CA ARG A 168 10.10 10.72 0.29
C ARG A 168 10.35 9.81 -0.90
N VAL A 169 9.99 10.27 -2.10
CA VAL A 169 10.43 9.63 -3.35
C VAL A 169 11.88 10.02 -3.61
N ALA A 170 12.77 9.04 -3.72
CA ALA A 170 14.18 9.24 -4.06
C ALA A 170 14.47 8.65 -5.44
N ARG A 171 15.28 9.35 -6.24
CA ARG A 171 15.74 8.87 -7.54
C ARG A 171 16.95 7.96 -7.36
N LYS A 172 17.22 7.10 -8.34
CA LYS A 172 18.45 6.28 -8.38
C LYS A 172 19.71 7.14 -8.21
N SER A 173 19.75 8.30 -8.86
CA SER A 173 20.82 9.30 -8.73
C SER A 173 21.05 9.78 -7.30
N ASP A 174 20.00 9.84 -6.47
CA ASP A 174 20.08 10.34 -5.08
C ASP A 174 20.67 9.29 -4.11
N LEU A 175 20.52 8.02 -4.47
CA LEU A 175 20.94 6.85 -3.67
C LEU A 175 22.33 6.34 -4.07
N GLY A 176 22.76 6.60 -5.31
CA GLY A 176 23.94 6.00 -5.92
C GLY A 176 23.79 4.49 -6.14
N ASP A 177 24.76 3.86 -6.80
CA ASP A 177 24.62 2.45 -7.21
C ASP A 177 24.44 1.48 -6.03
N ILE A 178 25.18 1.70 -4.94
CA ILE A 178 25.10 0.83 -3.75
C ILE A 178 23.75 1.04 -3.04
N GLY A 179 23.29 2.28 -2.89
CA GLY A 179 22.00 2.57 -2.27
C GLY A 179 20.83 2.08 -3.11
N TRP A 180 20.96 2.14 -4.44
CA TRP A 180 19.97 1.60 -5.37
C TRP A 180 19.90 0.07 -5.35
N ALA A 181 21.04 -0.62 -5.28
CA ALA A 181 21.07 -2.07 -5.12
C ALA A 181 20.37 -2.50 -3.82
N LEU A 182 20.59 -1.77 -2.73
CA LEU A 182 19.89 -1.99 -1.47
C LEU A 182 18.39 -1.71 -1.59
N ALA A 183 17.99 -0.61 -2.21
CA ALA A 183 16.59 -0.26 -2.40
C ALA A 183 15.84 -1.34 -3.22
N GLN A 184 16.48 -1.91 -4.25
CA GLN A 184 15.92 -3.02 -5.00
C GLN A 184 15.74 -4.29 -4.15
N ARG A 185 16.68 -4.60 -3.25
CA ARG A 185 16.53 -5.73 -2.31
C ARG A 185 15.38 -5.49 -1.34
N LEU A 186 15.21 -4.28 -0.84
CA LEU A 186 14.11 -3.92 0.04
C LEU A 186 12.75 -3.88 -0.66
N ALA A 187 12.74 -3.66 -1.98
CA ALA A 187 11.55 -3.73 -2.82
C ALA A 187 11.26 -5.15 -3.34
N ALA A 188 12.18 -6.10 -3.15
CA ALA A 188 12.02 -7.47 -3.62
C ALA A 188 10.86 -8.17 -2.87
N ALA A 189 10.35 -9.24 -3.48
CA ALA A 189 9.15 -9.94 -3.01
C ALA A 189 9.28 -10.53 -1.59
N ASP A 190 10.51 -10.76 -1.11
CA ASP A 190 10.79 -11.24 0.25
C ASP A 190 10.80 -10.11 1.29
N ALA A 191 11.18 -8.90 0.90
CA ALA A 191 11.24 -7.75 1.80
C ALA A 191 9.96 -6.89 1.76
N ARG A 192 9.46 -6.52 0.57
CA ARG A 192 8.24 -5.70 0.37
C ARG A 192 8.18 -4.42 1.24
N LEU A 193 9.32 -3.82 1.57
CA LEU A 193 9.41 -2.60 2.38
C LEU A 193 9.40 -1.33 1.53
N LEU A 194 9.81 -1.45 0.25
CA LEU A 194 9.84 -0.34 -0.69
C LEU A 194 9.07 -0.66 -1.97
N VAL A 195 8.60 0.38 -2.64
CA VAL A 195 8.03 0.29 -3.98
C VAL A 195 8.97 1.03 -4.92
N THR A 196 9.45 0.34 -5.95
CA THR A 196 10.18 0.95 -7.06
C THR A 196 9.24 1.20 -8.23
N GLY A 197 9.42 2.33 -8.89
CA GLY A 197 8.71 2.70 -10.11
C GLY A 197 9.68 3.24 -11.13
N ARG A 198 9.23 3.37 -12.37
CA ARG A 198 9.95 4.09 -13.42
C ARG A 198 9.29 5.44 -13.61
N ASP A 199 10.09 6.50 -13.62
CA ASP A 199 9.61 7.82 -13.98
C ASP A 199 9.63 7.94 -15.52
N ASN A 200 8.48 8.24 -16.13
CA ASN A 200 8.37 8.31 -17.59
C ASN A 200 8.89 9.64 -18.16
N GLU A 201 9.17 10.64 -17.33
CA GLU A 201 9.70 11.93 -17.80
C GLU A 201 11.22 11.92 -18.01
N ASN A 202 11.95 11.03 -17.35
CA ASN A 202 13.38 10.80 -17.57
C ASN A 202 13.63 9.31 -17.32
N ALA A 203 13.91 8.54 -18.38
CA ALA A 203 14.09 7.10 -18.30
C ALA A 203 15.22 6.68 -17.34
N GLU A 204 14.90 6.50 -16.06
CA GLU A 204 15.62 5.69 -15.05
C GLU A 204 14.65 5.10 -14.02
#